data_AF-F3P6S3-F1
#
_entry.id   AF-F3P6S3-F1
#
_cell.length_a   1.000
_cell.length_b   1.000
_cell.length_c   1.000
_cell.angle_alpha   90.00
_cell.angle_beta   90.00
_cell.angle_gamma   90.00
#
_symmetry.space_group_name_H-M   'P 1'
#
loop_
_entity.id
_entity.type
_entity.pdbx_description
1 polymer ?
#
loop_
_entity_poly.entity_id
_entity_poly.type
_entity_poly.pdbx_seq_one_letter_code
_entity_poly.pdbx_strand_id
1 'polypeptide(L)'
;MRWTPFWTLQYLRESPFFPAPASVEGVMNRDYKAHRAYFLRFGIGAALYSLAIVVSAFWSRSLQESLWRFAVSLLPMVGVSICVWALMRFAREADEMQVRKLFEGLILASAGTIFVSIAYGFLQHVGAPMLNWHWISGVWIVFYTIGMIRSAWRYR
;
A
#
# COMPACT_ATOMS: atom_id res chain seq x y z
N MET A 1 -52.40 6.02 14.05
CA MET A 1 -51.89 5.79 12.68
C MET A 1 -52.06 7.08 11.88
N ARG A 2 -50.96 7.81 11.62
CA ARG A 2 -50.99 9.04 10.82
C ARG A 2 -50.67 8.67 9.37
N TRP A 3 -51.64 8.77 8.48
CA TRP A 3 -51.46 8.61 7.04
C TRP A 3 -50.60 9.76 6.51
N THR A 4 -49.41 9.47 6.01
CA THR A 4 -48.62 10.45 5.24
C THR A 4 -49.07 10.38 3.77
N PRO A 5 -49.48 11.51 3.16
CA PRO A 5 -49.90 11.53 1.77
C PRO A 5 -48.73 11.21 0.83
N PHE A 6 -48.99 10.53 -0.29
CA PHE A 6 -47.92 10.09 -1.19
C PHE A 6 -47.10 11.25 -1.78
N TRP A 7 -47.72 12.43 -1.94
CA TRP A 7 -47.09 13.65 -2.43
C TRP A 7 -45.93 14.15 -1.55
N THR A 8 -45.94 13.83 -0.26
CA THR A 8 -44.83 14.19 0.66
C THR A 8 -43.53 13.45 0.33
N LEU A 9 -43.60 12.23 -0.22
CA LEU A 9 -42.42 11.45 -0.61
C LEU A 9 -41.77 12.00 -1.89
N GLN A 10 -42.56 12.58 -2.78
CA GLN A 10 -42.07 13.17 -4.03
C GLN A 10 -41.38 14.52 -3.76
N TYR A 11 -41.92 15.33 -2.85
CA TYR A 11 -41.32 16.60 -2.43
C TYR A 11 -39.94 16.43 -1.75
N LEU A 12 -39.76 15.36 -0.97
CA LEU A 12 -38.47 15.05 -0.33
C LEU A 12 -37.41 14.61 -1.34
N ARG A 13 -37.81 13.93 -2.42
CA ARG A 13 -36.92 13.45 -3.48
C ARG A 13 -36.33 14.58 -4.33
N GLU A 14 -37.03 15.70 -4.49
CA GLU A 14 -36.59 16.84 -5.32
C GLU A 14 -36.01 18.00 -4.51
N SER A 15 -35.93 17.86 -3.18
CA SER A 15 -35.34 18.89 -2.32
C SER A 15 -33.83 19.02 -2.57
N PRO A 16 -33.27 20.24 -2.71
CA PRO A 16 -31.83 20.46 -2.90
C PRO A 16 -30.98 20.01 -1.69
N PHE A 17 -31.63 19.64 -0.58
CA PHE A 17 -31.01 19.16 0.64
C PHE A 17 -30.73 17.65 0.61
N PHE A 18 -31.44 16.87 -0.21
CA PHE A 18 -31.22 15.44 -0.41
C PHE A 18 -30.69 15.19 -1.83
N PRO A 19 -29.37 15.14 -2.04
CA PRO A 19 -28.83 14.73 -3.33
C PRO A 19 -29.34 13.33 -3.67
N ALA A 20 -29.67 13.10 -4.94
CA ALA A 20 -30.13 11.79 -5.41
C ALA A 20 -29.12 10.72 -4.96
N PRO A 21 -29.59 9.58 -4.40
CA PRO A 21 -28.69 8.51 -3.98
C PRO A 21 -27.84 8.09 -5.18
N ALA A 22 -26.53 8.07 -5.01
CA ALA A 22 -25.62 7.61 -6.06
C ALA A 22 -26.08 6.21 -6.51
N SER A 23 -26.26 6.03 -7.82
CA SER A 23 -26.63 4.70 -8.33
C SER A 23 -25.53 3.71 -7.98
N VAL A 24 -25.92 2.50 -7.58
CA VAL A 24 -24.99 1.42 -7.21
C VAL A 24 -23.94 1.20 -8.30
N GLU A 25 -24.37 1.27 -9.57
CA GLU A 25 -23.51 1.20 -10.74
C GLU A 25 -22.48 2.34 -10.80
N GLY A 26 -22.88 3.57 -10.47
CA GLY A 26 -22.01 4.73 -10.42
C GLY A 26 -20.94 4.64 -9.34
N VAL A 27 -21.28 4.09 -8.17
CA VAL A 27 -20.32 3.84 -7.06
C VAL A 27 -19.33 2.74 -7.45
N MET A 28 -19.84 1.57 -7.89
CA MET A 28 -19.01 0.44 -8.32
C MET A 28 -18.02 0.80 -9.44
N ASN A 29 -18.45 1.62 -10.40
CA ASN A 29 -17.59 2.05 -11.52
C ASN A 29 -16.47 3.02 -11.07
N ARG A 30 -16.72 3.87 -10.07
CA ARG A 30 -15.68 4.73 -9.48
C ARG A 30 -14.63 3.92 -8.75
N ASP A 31 -15.06 2.97 -7.93
CA ASP A 31 -14.14 2.11 -7.16
C ASP A 31 -13.25 1.29 -8.09
N TYR A 32 -13.81 0.69 -9.13
CA TYR A 32 -13.06 -0.06 -10.13
C TYR A 32 -12.00 0.81 -10.83
N LYS A 33 -12.36 2.03 -11.26
CA LYS A 33 -11.43 2.95 -11.92
C LYS A 33 -10.29 3.38 -10.99
N ALA A 34 -10.59 3.64 -9.72
CA ALA A 34 -9.58 4.01 -8.73
C ALA A 34 -8.57 2.87 -8.51
N HIS A 35 -9.04 1.64 -8.33
CA HIS A 35 -8.17 0.46 -8.18
C HIS A 35 -7.32 0.23 -9.43
N ARG A 36 -7.91 0.31 -10.63
CA ARG A 36 -7.17 0.15 -11.89
C ARG A 36 -6.10 1.22 -12.06
N ALA A 37 -6.41 2.47 -11.76
CA ALA A 37 -5.45 3.56 -11.82
C ALA A 37 -4.30 3.36 -10.82
N TYR A 38 -4.61 2.89 -9.60
CA TYR A 38 -3.59 2.50 -8.63
C TYR A 38 -2.69 1.39 -9.15
N PHE A 39 -3.24 0.26 -9.63
CA PHE A 39 -2.44 -0.85 -10.16
C PHE A 39 -1.55 -0.43 -11.33
N LEU A 40 -2.03 0.46 -12.19
CA LEU A 40 -1.23 0.98 -13.30
C LEU A 40 -0.09 1.88 -12.81
N ARG A 41 -0.36 2.82 -11.89
CA ARG A 41 0.67 3.69 -11.29
C ARG A 41 1.71 2.88 -10.52
N PHE A 42 1.27 1.93 -9.71
CA PHE A 42 2.14 1.02 -8.97
C PHE A 42 2.94 0.12 -9.91
N GLY A 43 2.31 -0.42 -10.96
CA GLY A 43 2.97 -1.24 -11.97
C GLY A 43 4.07 -0.49 -12.73
N ILE A 44 3.85 0.79 -13.05
CA ILE A 44 4.89 1.66 -13.64
C ILE A 44 6.06 1.82 -12.66
N GLY A 45 5.78 2.12 -11.38
CA GLY A 45 6.83 2.25 -10.36
C GLY A 45 7.62 0.95 -10.16
N ALA A 46 6.93 -0.20 -10.14
CA ALA A 46 7.54 -1.52 -10.03
C ALA A 46 8.40 -1.86 -11.26
N ALA A 47 7.93 -1.56 -12.47
CA ALA A 47 8.70 -1.76 -13.69
C ALA A 47 9.97 -0.90 -13.71
N LEU A 48 9.86 0.37 -13.30
CA LEU A 48 11.01 1.28 -13.18
C LEU A 48 11.99 0.81 -12.11
N TYR A 49 11.49 0.34 -10.96
CA TYR A 49 12.32 -0.25 -9.91
C TYR A 49 13.10 -1.47 -10.42
N SER A 50 12.42 -2.41 -11.08
CA SER A 50 13.04 -3.62 -11.64
C SER A 50 14.08 -3.28 -12.71
N LEU A 51 13.77 -2.36 -13.62
CA LEU A 51 14.72 -1.89 -14.63
C LEU A 51 15.94 -1.21 -13.98
N ALA A 52 15.71 -0.36 -12.98
CA ALA A 52 16.76 0.34 -12.26
C ALA A 52 17.69 -0.61 -11.49
N ILE A 53 17.18 -1.71 -10.94
CA ILE A 53 18.03 -2.76 -10.34
C ILE A 53 18.97 -3.36 -11.38
N VAL A 54 18.44 -3.72 -12.55
CA VAL A 54 19.23 -4.31 -13.63
C VAL A 54 20.31 -3.32 -14.07
N VAL A 55 19.93 -2.08 -14.39
CA VAL A 55 20.85 -1.03 -14.80
C VAL A 55 21.92 -0.77 -13.73
N SER A 56 21.51 -0.64 -12.47
CA SER A 56 22.45 -0.47 -11.34
C SER A 56 23.42 -1.64 -11.22
N ALA A 57 22.94 -2.88 -11.32
CA ALA A 57 23.79 -4.07 -11.18
C ALA A 57 24.81 -4.20 -12.32
N PHE A 58 24.44 -3.82 -13.54
CA PHE A 58 25.35 -3.82 -14.69
C PHE A 58 26.37 -2.66 -14.62
N TRP A 59 25.90 -1.44 -14.35
CA TRP A 59 26.73 -0.23 -14.42
C TRP A 59 27.63 -0.03 -13.20
N SER A 60 27.21 -0.49 -12.02
CA SER A 60 28.06 -0.42 -10.82
C SER A 60 29.29 -1.32 -10.89
N ARG A 61 29.31 -2.32 -11.80
CA ARG A 61 30.49 -3.18 -12.04
C ARG A 61 31.55 -2.53 -12.92
N SER A 62 31.17 -1.60 -13.81
CA SER A 62 32.10 -0.90 -14.69
C SER A 62 32.70 0.35 -14.05
N LEU A 63 32.10 0.85 -12.98
CA LEU A 63 32.60 1.99 -12.20
C LEU A 63 33.59 1.52 -11.13
N GLN A 64 34.84 1.99 -11.22
CA GLN A 64 35.81 1.90 -10.11
C GLN A 64 35.32 2.68 -8.87
N GLU A 65 35.95 2.47 -7.71
CA GLU A 65 35.70 3.10 -6.39
C GLU A 65 35.53 4.64 -6.49
N SER A 66 34.35 5.08 -6.92
CA SER A 66 34.01 6.46 -7.22
C SER A 66 32.66 6.78 -6.61
N LEU A 67 32.44 8.04 -6.28
CA LEU A 67 31.18 8.52 -5.71
C LEU A 67 29.97 8.19 -6.61
N TRP A 68 30.19 8.08 -7.92
CA TRP A 68 29.16 7.69 -8.89
C TRP A 68 28.62 6.28 -8.68
N ARG A 69 29.40 5.35 -8.11
CA ARG A 69 28.93 3.99 -7.79
C ARG A 69 27.79 4.02 -6.75
N PHE A 70 27.85 4.94 -5.79
CA PHE A 70 26.80 5.12 -4.79
C PHE A 70 25.53 5.72 -5.40
N ALA A 71 25.68 6.75 -6.25
CA ALA A 71 24.54 7.37 -6.94
C ALA A 71 23.79 6.38 -7.84
N VAL A 72 24.54 5.59 -8.62
CA VAL A 72 23.96 4.54 -9.49
C VAL A 72 23.28 3.45 -8.65
N SER A 73 23.85 3.07 -7.51
CA SER A 73 23.24 2.08 -6.60
C SER A 73 21.90 2.54 -5.99
N LEU A 74 21.63 3.85 -5.97
CA LEU A 74 20.38 4.43 -5.49
C LEU A 74 19.31 4.60 -6.57
N LEU A 75 19.60 4.33 -7.85
CA LEU A 75 18.62 4.38 -8.95
C LEU A 75 17.28 3.67 -8.64
N PRO A 76 17.26 2.46 -8.03
CA PRO A 76 16.01 1.79 -7.69
C PRO A 76 15.09 2.61 -6.79
N MET A 77 15.63 3.52 -5.96
CA MET A 77 14.84 4.35 -5.04
C MET A 77 13.89 5.31 -5.76
N VAL A 78 14.16 5.63 -7.04
CA VAL A 78 13.23 6.40 -7.87
C VAL A 78 11.94 5.62 -8.11
N GLY A 79 12.05 4.32 -8.46
CA GLY A 79 10.89 3.44 -8.62
C GLY A 79 10.12 3.27 -7.31
N VAL A 80 10.83 3.11 -6.18
CA VAL A 80 10.23 3.05 -4.84
C VAL A 80 9.43 4.32 -4.55
N SER A 81 9.98 5.50 -4.83
CA SER A 81 9.30 6.79 -4.62
C SER A 81 7.98 6.87 -5.39
N ILE A 82 7.94 6.37 -6.63
CA ILE A 82 6.73 6.31 -7.45
C ILE A 82 5.69 5.34 -6.85
N CYS A 83 6.14 4.17 -6.39
CA CYS A 83 5.26 3.21 -5.70
C CYS A 83 4.65 3.81 -4.42
N VAL A 84 5.47 4.49 -3.60
CA VAL A 84 5.01 5.18 -2.38
C VAL A 84 4.00 6.26 -2.73
N TRP A 85 4.29 7.10 -3.72
CA TRP A 85 3.34 8.12 -4.18
C TRP A 85 2.02 7.52 -4.67
N ALA A 86 2.08 6.43 -5.44
CA ALA A 86 0.89 5.72 -5.92
C ALA A 86 0.05 5.16 -4.77
N LEU A 87 0.70 4.59 -3.75
CA LEU A 87 0.05 4.06 -2.55
C LEU A 87 -0.56 5.18 -1.70
N MET A 88 0.15 6.29 -1.50
CA MET A 88 -0.38 7.47 -0.78
C MET A 88 -1.61 8.03 -1.48
N ARG A 89 -1.58 8.07 -2.81
CA ARG A 89 -2.72 8.54 -3.60
C ARG A 89 -3.91 7.58 -3.49
N PHE A 90 -3.67 6.27 -3.56
CA PHE A 90 -4.71 5.27 -3.33
C PHE A 90 -5.32 5.41 -1.92
N ALA A 91 -4.50 5.55 -0.88
CA ALA A 91 -4.98 5.71 0.49
C ALA A 91 -5.86 6.97 0.70
N ARG A 92 -5.65 8.04 -0.09
CA ARG A 92 -6.50 9.25 -0.07
C ARG A 92 -7.79 9.10 -0.87
N GLU A 93 -7.78 8.24 -1.88
CA GLU A 93 -8.94 7.94 -2.75
C GLU A 93 -9.78 6.77 -2.20
N ALA A 94 -9.25 6.02 -1.23
CA ALA A 94 -9.85 4.84 -0.65
C ALA A 94 -10.88 5.16 0.44
N ASP A 95 -11.91 4.32 0.52
CA ASP A 95 -12.94 4.38 1.56
C ASP A 95 -12.36 4.06 2.96
N GLU A 96 -13.03 4.52 4.02
CA GLU A 96 -12.63 4.36 5.41
C GLU A 96 -12.38 2.89 5.77
N MET A 97 -13.20 1.97 5.24
CA MET A 97 -13.03 0.53 5.44
C MET A 97 -11.73 0.00 4.81
N GLN A 98 -11.34 0.51 3.65
CA GLN A 98 -10.11 0.08 2.98
C GLN A 98 -8.87 0.60 3.71
N VAL A 99 -8.89 1.86 4.15
CA VAL A 99 -7.81 2.44 4.96
C VAL A 99 -7.65 1.69 6.28
N ARG A 100 -8.76 1.31 6.92
CA ARG A 100 -8.74 0.51 8.15
C ARG A 100 -8.07 -0.86 7.95
N LYS A 101 -8.36 -1.56 6.84
CA LYS A 101 -7.72 -2.83 6.49
C LYS A 101 -6.21 -2.68 6.31
N LEU A 102 -5.79 -1.66 5.56
CA LEU A 102 -4.38 -1.34 5.36
C LEU A 102 -3.67 -1.05 6.69
N PHE A 103 -4.30 -0.27 7.56
CA PHE A 103 -3.74 0.10 8.86
C PHE A 103 -3.59 -1.09 9.80
N GLU A 104 -4.56 -2.00 9.86
CA GLU A 104 -4.44 -3.26 10.61
C GLU A 104 -3.26 -4.11 10.12
N GLY A 105 -3.06 -4.19 8.80
CA GLY A 105 -1.91 -4.84 8.20
C GLY A 105 -0.58 -4.19 8.59
N LEU A 106 -0.51 -2.86 8.52
CA LEU A 106 0.67 -2.07 8.90
C LEU A 106 1.04 -2.21 10.38
N ILE A 107 0.05 -2.23 11.28
CA ILE A 107 0.28 -2.46 12.71
C ILE A 107 0.92 -3.82 12.93
N LEU A 108 0.33 -4.88 12.35
CA LEU A 108 0.86 -6.23 12.53
C LEU A 108 2.26 -6.38 11.93
N ALA A 109 2.48 -5.82 10.73
CA ALA A 109 3.77 -5.77 10.07
C ALA A 109 4.84 -5.11 10.95
N SER A 110 4.54 -3.93 11.46
CA SER A 110 5.47 -3.12 12.25
C SER A 110 5.78 -3.79 13.59
N ALA A 111 4.74 -4.21 14.34
CA ALA A 111 4.91 -4.87 15.63
C ALA A 111 5.66 -6.20 15.50
N GLY A 112 5.30 -7.03 14.51
CA GLY A 112 5.97 -8.30 14.25
C GLY A 112 7.42 -8.12 13.83
N THR A 113 7.72 -7.14 12.98
CA THR A 113 9.08 -6.84 12.54
C THR A 113 9.95 -6.35 13.69
N ILE A 114 9.45 -5.44 14.54
CA ILE A 114 10.18 -4.95 15.71
C ILE A 114 10.47 -6.11 16.67
N PHE A 115 9.46 -6.93 16.96
CA PHE A 115 9.61 -8.09 17.83
C PHE A 115 10.69 -9.05 17.34
N VAL A 116 10.64 -9.44 16.05
CA VAL A 116 11.64 -10.36 15.47
C VAL A 116 13.02 -9.71 15.38
N SER A 117 13.10 -8.41 15.07
CA SER A 117 14.37 -7.67 15.00
C SER A 117 15.09 -7.62 16.35
N ILE A 118 14.34 -7.34 17.41
CA ILE A 118 14.89 -7.33 18.78
C ILE A 118 15.29 -8.74 19.19
N ALA A 119 14.42 -9.74 18.96
CA ALA A 119 14.72 -11.13 19.28
C ALA A 119 16.00 -11.60 18.56
N TYR A 120 16.12 -11.34 17.27
CA TYR A 120 17.32 -11.69 16.51
C TYR A 120 18.56 -10.95 17.01
N GLY A 121 18.43 -9.68 17.40
CA GLY A 121 19.50 -8.93 18.06
C GLY A 121 20.02 -9.61 19.33
N PHE A 122 19.15 -10.16 20.17
CA PHE A 122 19.58 -10.97 21.32
C PHE A 122 20.30 -12.25 20.90
N LEU A 123 19.81 -12.95 19.87
CA LEU A 123 20.48 -14.13 19.33
C LEU A 123 21.89 -13.82 18.81
N GLN A 124 22.13 -12.62 18.27
CA GLN A 124 23.47 -12.21 17.83
C GLN A 124 24.47 -12.09 18.98
N HIS A 125 24.02 -11.76 20.20
CA HIS A 125 24.91 -11.72 21.37
C HIS A 125 25.41 -13.11 21.80
N VAL A 126 24.69 -14.18 21.44
CA VAL A 126 25.05 -15.57 21.74
C VAL A 126 25.66 -16.32 20.54
N GLY A 127 25.96 -15.61 19.44
CA GLY A 127 26.71 -16.15 18.30
C GLY A 127 25.91 -16.40 17.02
N ALA A 128 24.67 -15.89 16.90
CA ALA A 128 23.94 -15.95 15.64
C ALA A 128 24.62 -15.11 14.53
N PRO A 129 24.50 -15.52 13.25
CA PRO A 129 25.20 -14.87 12.15
C PRO A 129 24.72 -13.42 11.89
N MET A 130 25.63 -12.59 11.39
CA MET A 130 25.30 -11.25 10.91
C MET A 130 24.54 -11.36 9.57
N LEU A 131 23.26 -10.98 9.58
CA LEU A 131 22.43 -10.96 8.36
C LEU A 131 22.44 -9.56 7.73
N ASN A 132 22.24 -9.48 6.41
CA ASN A 132 22.13 -8.21 5.69
C ASN A 132 20.82 -7.47 6.00
N TRP A 133 20.74 -6.15 5.88
CA TRP A 133 19.52 -5.44 6.32
C TRP A 133 18.24 -5.80 5.53
N HIS A 134 18.39 -6.45 4.37
CA HIS A 134 17.27 -6.88 3.54
C HIS A 134 16.35 -7.90 4.23
N TRP A 135 16.83 -8.73 5.17
CA TRP A 135 15.96 -9.71 5.84
C TRP A 135 14.81 -9.05 6.63
N ILE A 136 15.02 -7.85 7.16
CA ILE A 136 14.02 -7.08 7.91
C ILE A 136 12.81 -6.79 7.03
N SER A 137 13.05 -6.42 5.77
CA SER A 137 11.99 -6.18 4.79
C SER A 137 11.20 -7.45 4.47
N GLY A 138 11.86 -8.62 4.42
CA GLY A 138 11.20 -9.90 4.23
C GLY A 138 10.26 -10.25 5.38
N VAL A 139 10.71 -10.05 6.62
CA VAL A 139 9.87 -10.24 7.81
C VAL A 139 8.66 -9.31 7.80
N TRP A 140 8.88 -8.04 7.45
CA TRP A 140 7.80 -7.07 7.33
C TRP A 140 6.75 -7.48 6.30
N ILE A 141 7.17 -7.94 5.11
CA ILE A 141 6.26 -8.42 4.06
C ILE A 141 5.42 -9.61 4.55
N VAL A 142 6.03 -10.56 5.26
CA VAL A 142 5.32 -11.73 5.81
C VAL A 142 4.23 -11.30 6.79
N PHE A 143 4.58 -10.48 7.79
CA PHE A 143 3.60 -10.02 8.77
C PHE A 143 2.53 -9.12 8.15
N TYR A 144 2.90 -8.26 7.20
CA TYR A 144 1.95 -7.45 6.45
C TYR A 144 0.95 -8.31 5.69
N THR A 145 1.43 -9.35 5.00
CA THR A 145 0.58 -10.29 4.25
C THR A 145 -0.38 -11.03 5.19
N ILE A 146 0.10 -11.52 6.33
CA ILE A 146 -0.74 -12.14 7.36
C ILE A 146 -1.80 -11.15 7.85
N GLY A 147 -1.42 -9.90 8.10
CA GLY A 147 -2.32 -8.85 8.56
C GLY A 147 -3.41 -8.53 7.55
N MET A 148 -3.06 -8.45 6.26
CA MET A 148 -4.00 -8.23 5.17
C MET A 148 -4.97 -9.41 4.99
N ILE A 149 -4.49 -10.66 5.07
CA ILE A 149 -5.36 -11.85 5.01
C ILE A 149 -6.35 -11.86 6.18
N ARG A 150 -5.85 -11.62 7.41
CA ARG A 150 -6.69 -11.58 8.61
C ARG A 150 -7.75 -10.50 8.53
N SER A 151 -7.37 -9.32 8.03
CA SER A 151 -8.30 -8.21 7.83
C SER A 151 -9.33 -8.53 6.75
N ALA A 152 -8.90 -9.14 5.64
CA ALA A 152 -9.81 -9.58 4.57
C ALA A 152 -10.85 -10.59 5.07
N TRP A 153 -10.49 -11.49 5.99
CA TRP A 153 -11.43 -12.44 6.58
C TRP A 153 -12.40 -11.82 7.58
N ARG A 154 -11.96 -10.79 8.32
CA ARG A 154 -12.79 -10.12 9.34
C ARG A 154 -13.91 -9.26 8.75
N TYR A 155 -13.69 -8.69 7.58
CA TYR A 155 -14.61 -7.75 6.92
C TYR A 155 -15.26 -8.36 5.67
N ARG A 156 -15.46 -9.69 5.68
CA ARG A 156 -16.39 -10.39 4.79
C ARG A 156 -17.79 -10.36 5.41
#